data_AF-A0A9W8H756-F1
#
_entry.id   AF-A0A9W8H756-F1
#
_cell.length_a   1.000
_cell.length_b   1.000
_cell.length_c   1.000
_cell.angle_alpha   90.00
_cell.angle_beta   90.00
_cell.angle_gamma   90.00
#
_symmetry.space_group_name_H-M   'P 1'
#
loop_
_entity.id
_entity.type
_entity.pdbx_description
1 polymer ?
#
loop_
_entity_poly.entity_id
_entity_poly.type
_entity_poly.pdbx_seq_one_letter_code
_entity_poly.pdbx_strand_id
1 'polypeptide(L)'
;MPFNDQFWNPKELSLDQIEEIQKAFADAAIRADKAGFDVIDIHAAYGYLLNQFLSPLSNKRTDQYGGSFANRIRMLVETVRQVRQVWPTEKPLFAVISRMPLFPEI
;
A
#
# COMPACT_ATOMS: atom_id res chain seq x y z
N MET A 1 -8.85 1.74 -11.41
CA MET A 1 -9.76 2.21 -12.47
C MET A 1 -9.10 3.37 -13.19
N PRO A 2 -9.18 3.46 -14.52
CA PRO A 2 -8.69 4.61 -15.27
C PRO A 2 -9.57 5.83 -15.00
N PHE A 3 -9.03 7.03 -15.24
CA PHE A 3 -9.79 8.28 -15.10
C PHE A 3 -10.83 8.45 -16.23
N ASN A 4 -10.49 8.00 -17.44
CA ASN A 4 -11.37 7.96 -18.62
C ASN A 4 -10.87 6.91 -19.64
N ASP A 5 -11.60 6.74 -20.75
CA ASP A 5 -11.33 5.73 -21.78
C ASP A 5 -10.04 5.96 -22.60
N GLN A 6 -9.37 7.10 -22.42
CA GLN A 6 -8.08 7.40 -23.04
C GLN A 6 -6.90 6.92 -22.19
N PHE A 7 -7.12 6.58 -20.92
CA PHE A 7 -6.08 6.04 -20.04
C PHE A 7 -6.04 4.53 -20.08
N TRP A 8 -4.84 3.98 -19.95
CA TRP A 8 -4.67 2.53 -19.84
C TRP A 8 -5.35 1.99 -18.59
N ASN A 9 -6.04 0.86 -18.79
CA ASN A 9 -6.59 0.10 -17.68
C ASN A 9 -5.44 -0.46 -16.84
N PRO A 10 -5.39 -0.16 -15.53
CA PRO A 10 -4.40 -0.77 -14.66
C PRO A 10 -4.62 -2.29 -14.64
N LYS A 11 -3.53 -3.03 -14.79
CA LYS A 11 -3.55 -4.49 -14.67
C LYS A 11 -3.69 -4.87 -13.19
N GLU A 12 -4.58 -5.82 -12.90
CA GLU A 12 -4.67 -6.40 -11.56
C GLU A 12 -3.37 -7.16 -11.21
N LEU A 13 -2.81 -6.90 -10.03
CA LEU A 13 -1.56 -7.51 -9.57
C LEU A 13 -1.76 -9.00 -9.24
N SER A 14 -0.78 -9.85 -9.58
CA SER A 14 -0.69 -11.20 -9.01
C SER A 14 -0.22 -11.15 -7.54
N LEU A 15 -0.32 -12.27 -6.82
CA LEU A 15 0.21 -12.39 -5.46
C LEU A 15 1.73 -12.15 -5.43
N ASP A 16 2.47 -12.72 -6.38
CA ASP A 16 3.92 -12.52 -6.52
C ASP A 16 4.25 -11.03 -6.74
N GLN A 17 3.48 -10.33 -7.57
CA GLN A 17 3.68 -8.89 -7.79
C GLN A 17 3.37 -8.05 -6.54
N ILE A 18 2.41 -8.47 -5.72
CA ILE A 18 2.15 -7.81 -4.43
C ILE A 18 3.36 -7.98 -3.51
N GLU A 19 3.92 -9.20 -3.41
CA GLU A 19 5.10 -9.47 -2.62
C GLU A 19 6.34 -8.70 -3.14
N GLU A 20 6.56 -8.68 -4.46
CA GLU A 20 7.63 -7.91 -5.10
C GLU A 20 7.55 -6.42 -4.75
N ILE A 21 6.33 -5.85 -4.76
CA ILE A 21 6.11 -4.46 -4.40
C ILE A 21 6.39 -4.23 -2.91
N GLN A 22 5.91 -5.10 -2.01
CA GLN A 22 6.20 -5.00 -0.58
C GLN A 22 7.71 -5.02 -0.32
N LYS A 23 8.44 -5.90 -1.00
CA LYS A 23 9.91 -5.96 -0.94
C LYS A 23 10.53 -4.68 -1.48
N ALA A 24 9.99 -4.11 -2.57
CA ALA A 24 10.50 -2.85 -3.12
C ALA A 24 10.37 -1.67 -2.14
N PHE A 25 9.32 -1.63 -1.30
CA PHE A 25 9.22 -0.67 -0.20
C PHE A 25 10.31 -0.87 0.86
N ALA A 26 10.58 -2.12 1.26
CA ALA A 26 11.67 -2.42 2.20
C ALA A 26 13.04 -2.05 1.60
N ASP A 27 13.31 -2.40 0.35
CA ASP A 27 14.54 -2.02 -0.35
C ASP A 27 14.67 -0.49 -0.46
N ALA A 28 13.57 0.23 -0.62
CA ALA A 28 13.56 1.70 -0.60
C ALA A 28 13.91 2.27 0.77
N ALA A 29 13.40 1.67 1.86
CA ALA A 29 13.77 2.08 3.22
C ALA A 29 15.25 1.85 3.52
N ILE A 30 15.84 0.74 3.05
CA ILE A 30 17.29 0.48 3.15
C ILE A 30 18.08 1.58 2.43
N ARG A 31 17.63 1.99 1.24
CA ARG A 31 18.28 3.08 0.49
C ARG A 31 18.11 4.42 1.20
N ALA A 32 16.94 4.70 1.79
CA ALA A 32 16.70 5.92 2.54
C ALA A 32 17.63 6.02 3.76
N ASP A 33 17.84 4.92 4.48
CA ASP A 33 18.73 4.92 5.64
C ASP A 33 20.18 5.19 5.22
N LYS A 34 20.64 4.52 4.17
CA LYS A 34 21.98 4.75 3.58
C LYS A 34 22.16 6.18 3.08
N ALA A 35 21.08 6.83 2.64
CA ALA A 35 21.11 8.22 2.20
C ALA A 35 21.03 9.23 3.37
N GLY A 36 20.90 8.76 4.61
CA GLY A 36 20.89 9.61 5.79
C GLY A 36 19.53 10.25 6.11
N PHE A 37 18.42 9.70 5.61
CA PHE A 37 17.10 10.16 6.03
C PHE A 37 16.82 9.80 7.50
N ASP A 38 16.11 10.69 8.19
CA ASP A 38 15.72 10.49 9.59
C ASP A 38 14.32 9.91 9.75
N VAL A 39 13.45 10.08 8.74
CA VAL A 39 12.02 9.73 8.80
C VAL A 39 11.57 9.12 7.49
N ILE A 40 10.67 8.14 7.57
CA ILE A 40 9.92 7.59 6.42
C ILE A 40 8.42 7.75 6.64
N ASP A 41 7.73 8.18 5.58
CA ASP A 41 6.27 8.17 5.48
C ASP A 41 5.83 7.17 4.41
N ILE A 42 5.06 6.15 4.81
CA ILE A 42 4.41 5.22 3.88
C ILE A 42 3.14 5.87 3.33
N HIS A 43 3.13 6.13 2.03
CA HIS A 43 2.03 6.82 1.37
C HIS A 43 0.85 5.86 1.07
N ALA A 44 -0.22 5.93 1.87
CA ALA A 44 -1.45 5.14 1.72
C ALA A 44 -2.72 6.02 1.55
N ALA A 45 -2.53 7.16 0.90
CA ALA A 45 -3.51 8.23 0.69
C ALA A 45 -3.73 8.54 -0.79
N TYR A 46 -4.68 9.44 -1.08
CA TYR A 46 -4.88 10.14 -2.36
C TYR A 46 -4.98 9.23 -3.61
N GLY A 47 -5.57 8.04 -3.47
CA GLY A 47 -5.78 7.13 -4.60
C GLY A 47 -4.51 6.45 -5.14
N TYR A 48 -3.37 6.57 -4.45
CA TYR A 48 -2.17 5.80 -4.77
C TYR A 48 -2.32 4.31 -4.43
N LEU A 49 -1.35 3.49 -4.84
CA LEU A 49 -1.44 2.03 -4.81
C LEU A 49 -1.99 1.45 -3.50
N LEU A 50 -1.39 1.76 -2.35
CA LEU A 50 -1.85 1.23 -1.06
C LEU A 50 -3.27 1.71 -0.75
N ASN A 51 -3.60 2.96 -1.08
CA ASN A 51 -4.95 3.50 -0.93
C ASN A 51 -5.99 2.77 -1.79
N GLN A 52 -5.59 2.34 -3.00
CA GLN A 52 -6.45 1.57 -3.89
C GLN A 52 -6.83 0.21 -3.31
N PHE A 53 -5.94 -0.42 -2.53
CA PHE A 53 -6.25 -1.67 -1.81
C PHE A 53 -7.21 -1.43 -0.65
N LEU A 54 -7.09 -0.32 0.07
CA LEU A 54 -7.96 0.02 1.21
C LEU A 54 -9.42 0.27 0.79
N SER A 55 -9.62 0.88 -0.38
CA SER A 55 -10.94 1.32 -0.85
C SER A 55 -11.71 0.21 -1.57
N PRO A 56 -12.95 -0.10 -1.16
CA PRO A 56 -13.80 -1.07 -1.88
C PRO A 56 -14.25 -0.55 -3.25
N LEU A 57 -14.07 0.74 -3.55
CA LEU A 57 -14.38 1.29 -4.87
C LEU A 57 -13.38 0.81 -5.92
N SER A 58 -12.09 0.77 -5.59
CA SER A 58 -11.01 0.36 -6.49
C SER A 58 -10.63 -1.11 -6.33
N ASN A 59 -10.67 -1.66 -5.11
CA ASN A 59 -10.31 -3.03 -4.85
C ASN A 59 -11.50 -3.96 -5.04
N LYS A 60 -11.52 -4.66 -6.18
CA LYS A 60 -12.55 -5.66 -6.53
C LYS A 60 -12.04 -7.09 -6.43
N ARG A 61 -10.90 -7.31 -5.77
CA ARG A 61 -10.33 -8.65 -5.61
C ARG A 61 -11.23 -9.52 -4.74
N THR A 62 -11.22 -10.82 -5.02
CA THR A 62 -11.94 -11.85 -4.27
C THR A 62 -11.00 -12.75 -3.46
N ASP A 63 -9.71 -12.46 -3.46
CA ASP A 63 -8.67 -13.19 -2.73
C ASP A 63 -8.37 -12.59 -1.35
N GLN A 64 -7.27 -13.01 -0.73
CA GLN A 64 -6.84 -12.57 0.60
C GLN A 64 -6.53 -11.07 0.71
N TYR A 65 -6.47 -10.33 -0.42
CA TYR A 65 -6.24 -8.89 -0.45
C TYR A 65 -7.49 -8.07 -0.79
N GLY A 66 -8.67 -8.68 -0.96
CA GLY A 66 -9.93 -7.99 -1.23
C GLY A 66 -11.13 -8.51 -0.43
N GLY A 67 -12.30 -7.92 -0.68
CA GLY A 67 -13.52 -8.22 0.07
C GLY A 67 -13.52 -7.54 1.44
N SER A 68 -13.30 -8.29 2.52
CA SER A 68 -13.42 -7.81 3.90
C SER A 68 -12.44 -6.68 4.24
N PHE A 69 -12.75 -5.87 5.26
CA PHE A 69 -11.83 -4.84 5.75
C PHE A 69 -10.45 -5.40 6.11
N ALA A 70 -10.40 -6.55 6.81
CA ALA A 70 -9.15 -7.21 7.19
C ALA A 70 -8.28 -7.58 5.97
N ASN A 71 -8.90 -8.04 4.88
CA ASN A 71 -8.18 -8.34 3.64
C ASN A 71 -7.72 -7.08 2.92
N ARG A 72 -8.56 -6.03 2.87
CA ARG A 72 -8.22 -4.76 2.20
C ARG A 72 -7.05 -4.02 2.86
N ILE A 73 -6.92 -4.11 4.19
CA ILE A 73 -5.77 -3.52 4.90
C ILE A 73 -4.51 -4.38 4.84
N ARG A 74 -4.61 -5.65 4.41
CA ARG A 74 -3.52 -6.63 4.48
C ARG A 74 -2.27 -6.14 3.77
N MET A 75 -2.40 -5.64 2.54
CA MET A 75 -1.27 -5.15 1.77
C MET A 75 -0.51 -4.04 2.51
N LEU A 76 -1.23 -3.05 3.08
CA LEU A 76 -0.61 -1.98 3.84
C LEU A 76 0.11 -2.51 5.09
N VAL A 77 -0.55 -3.37 5.86
CA VAL A 77 0.01 -3.92 7.11
C VAL A 77 1.26 -4.76 6.83
N GLU A 78 1.24 -5.58 5.77
CA GLU A 78 2.39 -6.38 5.35
C GLU A 78 3.55 -5.49 4.86
N THR A 79 3.27 -4.47 4.04
CA THR A 79 4.28 -3.48 3.62
C THR A 79 4.92 -2.78 4.83
N VAL A 80 4.11 -2.27 5.77
CA VAL A 80 4.61 -1.60 6.98
C VAL A 80 5.49 -2.55 7.79
N ARG A 81 5.10 -3.82 7.92
CA ARG A 81 5.89 -4.83 8.63
C ARG A 81 7.25 -5.06 7.98
N GLN A 82 7.29 -5.22 6.65
CA GLN A 82 8.56 -5.40 5.93
C GLN A 82 9.46 -4.16 6.04
N VAL A 83 8.92 -2.96 5.87
CA VAL A 83 9.68 -1.71 6.05
C VAL A 83 10.21 -1.59 7.48
N ARG A 84 9.39 -1.91 8.48
CA ARG A 84 9.78 -1.82 9.88
C ARG A 84 10.93 -2.77 10.24
N GLN A 85 11.04 -3.93 9.58
CA GLN A 85 12.13 -4.89 9.79
C GLN A 85 13.50 -4.38 9.34
N VAL A 86 13.53 -3.47 8.36
CA VAL A 86 14.79 -2.98 7.75
C VAL A 86 15.12 -1.53 8.12
N TRP A 87 14.12 -0.76 8.54
CA TRP A 87 14.30 0.62 9.02
C TRP A 87 14.83 0.60 10.47
N PRO A 88 15.75 1.49 10.88
CA PRO A 88 16.24 1.54 12.26
C PRO A 88 15.16 1.85 13.28
N THR A 89 15.06 1.05 14.36
CA THR A 89 13.95 1.07 15.32
C THR A 89 13.78 2.42 16.03
N GLU A 90 14.88 3.14 16.24
CA GLU A 90 14.93 4.46 16.84
C GLU A 90 14.41 5.57 15.91
N LYS A 91 14.39 5.32 14.59
CA LYS A 91 13.92 6.29 13.61
C LYS A 91 12.40 6.21 13.41
N PRO A 92 11.70 7.36 13.35
CA PRO A 92 10.26 7.40 13.11
C PRO A 92 9.85 6.75 11.77
N LEU A 93 8.71 6.07 11.80
CA LEU A 93 8.04 5.51 10.63
C LEU A 93 6.56 5.85 10.74
N PHE A 94 6.04 6.61 9.79
CA PHE A 94 4.63 6.97 9.72
C PHE A 94 3.94 6.33 8.52
N ALA A 95 2.61 6.39 8.51
CA ALA A 95 1.79 6.09 7.36
C ALA A 95 0.80 7.23 7.14
N VAL A 96 0.80 7.80 5.94
CA VAL A 96 -0.17 8.83 5.54
C VAL A 96 -1.41 8.13 5.01
N ILE A 97 -2.55 8.34 5.68
CA ILE A 97 -3.82 7.68 5.35
C ILE A 97 -4.86 8.75 5.05
N SER A 98 -5.61 8.57 3.95
CA SER A 98 -6.77 9.43 3.68
C SER A 98 -7.97 9.00 4.50
N ARG A 99 -8.76 9.98 4.97
CA ARG A 99 -10.11 9.72 5.46
C ARG A 99 -10.93 9.11 4.32
N MET A 100 -11.31 7.84 4.47
CA MET A 100 -12.24 7.19 3.57
C MET A 100 -13.67 7.37 4.09
N PRO A 101 -14.64 7.74 3.23
CA PRO A 101 -16.04 7.62 3.57
C PRO A 101 -16.35 6.18 3.98
N LEU A 102 -17.26 6.00 4.93
CA LEU A 102 -17.87 4.69 5.14
C LEU A 102 -18.68 4.38 3.89
N PHE A 103 -18.20 3.43 3.09
CA PHE A 103 -18.98 2.88 2.00
C PHE A 103 -19.84 1.76 2.57
N PRO A 104 -21.15 1.70 2.26
CA PRO A 104 -21.97 0.55 2.62
C PRO A 104 -21.30 -0.73 2.09
N GLU A 105 -21.38 -1.81 2.87
CA GLU A 105 -20.92 -3.12 2.41
C GLU A 105 -21.72 -3.49 1.14
N ILE A 106 -21.01 -3.80 0.06
CA ILE A 106 -21.57 -4.20 -1.24
C ILE A 106 -21.77 -5.70 -1.23
#